data_AF-A0A9N9NA23-F1
#
_entry.id   AF-A0A9N9NA23-F1
#
_cell.length_a   1.000
_cell.length_b   1.000
_cell.length_c   1.000
_cell.angle_alpha   90.00
_cell.angle_beta   90.00
_cell.angle_gamma   90.00
#
_symmetry.space_group_name_H-M   'P 1'
#
loop_
_entity.id
_entity.type
_entity.pdbx_description
1 polymer ?
#
loop_
_entity_poly.entity_id
_entity_poly.type
_entity_poly.pdbx_seq_one_letter_code
_entity_poly.pdbx_strand_id
1 'polypeptide(L)'
;TLSPEVPVAGQKEEVTISGKFAEDITESTEIAIAFVDMGRTPLADPAKFPACTGSGCSIKAGEQYTKTVEIQAPDSIPNLSFLMIAMGNSNTDVIGCAYAEV
;
A
#
# COMPACT_ATOMS: atom_id res chain seq x y z
N THR A 1 7.21 5.80 0.00
CA THR A 1 8.46 5.59 -0.77
C THR A 1 8.56 4.12 -1.13
N LEU A 2 9.35 3.80 -2.15
CA LEU A 2 9.62 2.46 -2.66
C LEU A 2 11.14 2.24 -2.71
N SER A 3 11.60 1.03 -2.38
CA SER A 3 13.01 0.66 -2.43
C SER A 3 13.20 -0.77 -2.96
N PRO A 4 14.01 -0.96 -4.04
CA PRO A 4 14.65 0.07 -4.88
C PRO A 4 13.67 1.07 -5.49
N GLU A 5 14.14 2.27 -5.83
CA GLU A 5 13.27 3.34 -6.38
C GLU A 5 12.61 2.92 -7.70
N VAL A 6 13.32 2.13 -8.51
CA VAL A 6 12.78 1.44 -9.68
C VAL A 6 12.61 -0.03 -9.30
N PRO A 7 11.38 -0.54 -9.23
CA PRO A 7 11.13 -1.92 -8.84
C PRO A 7 11.65 -2.90 -9.89
N VAL A 8 12.11 -4.05 -9.42
CA VAL A 8 12.69 -5.10 -10.26
C VAL A 8 11.75 -6.29 -10.31
N ALA A 9 11.39 -6.70 -11.52
CA ALA A 9 10.49 -7.83 -11.73
C ALA A 9 10.97 -9.09 -10.98
N GLY A 10 10.04 -9.76 -10.29
CA GLY A 10 10.32 -10.95 -9.49
C GLY A 10 11.17 -10.72 -8.22
N GLN A 11 11.49 -9.47 -7.85
CA GLN A 11 12.21 -9.17 -6.61
C GLN A 11 11.28 -8.69 -5.50
N LYS A 12 11.82 -8.72 -4.28
CA LYS A 12 11.18 -8.12 -3.12
C LYS A 12 11.38 -6.61 -3.13
N GLU A 13 10.34 -5.89 -2.78
CA GLU A 13 10.30 -4.43 -2.73
C GLU A 13 9.90 -3.99 -1.33
N GLU A 14 10.58 -2.97 -0.80
CA GLU A 14 10.19 -2.34 0.45
C GLU A 14 9.34 -1.10 0.17
N VAL A 15 8.13 -1.08 0.72
CA VAL A 15 7.20 0.05 0.60
C VAL A 15 7.00 0.69 1.95
N THR A 16 7.33 1.99 2.05
CA THR A 16 7.00 2.79 3.23
C THR A 16 5.83 3.72 2.93
N ILE A 17 4.77 3.55 3.70
CA ILE A 17 3.54 4.33 3.67
C ILE A 17 3.58 5.29 4.85
N SER A 18 3.43 6.58 4.58
CA SER A 18 3.41 7.59 5.62
C SER A 18 2.45 8.72 5.26
N GLY A 19 1.85 9.32 6.28
CA GLY A 19 0.87 10.39 6.09
C GLY A 19 0.07 10.69 7.35
N LYS A 20 -0.87 11.61 7.21
CA LYS A 20 -1.89 11.92 8.22
C LYS A 20 -3.25 11.64 7.61
N PHE A 21 -4.05 10.81 8.26
CA PHE A 21 -5.34 10.36 7.74
C PHE A 21 -6.48 11.16 8.37
N ALA A 22 -7.57 11.33 7.62
CA ALA A 22 -8.77 12.02 8.10
C ALA A 22 -9.61 11.17 9.07
N GLU A 23 -9.35 9.87 9.10
CA GLU A 23 -10.04 8.88 9.93
C GLU A 23 -9.03 8.15 10.83
N ASP A 24 -9.55 7.56 11.90
CA ASP A 24 -8.77 6.71 12.80
C ASP A 24 -8.31 5.45 12.06
N ILE A 25 -7.04 5.08 12.24
CA ILE A 25 -6.51 3.78 11.82
C ILE A 25 -6.68 2.82 12.99
N THR A 26 -7.40 1.72 12.75
CA THR A 26 -7.71 0.71 13.77
C THR A 26 -7.27 -0.68 13.30
N GLU A 27 -7.52 -1.71 14.12
CA GLU A 27 -7.20 -3.10 13.76
C GLU A 27 -8.02 -3.60 12.56
N SER A 28 -9.16 -2.97 12.25
CA SER A 28 -9.96 -3.31 11.07
C SER A 28 -9.50 -2.58 9.79
N THR A 29 -8.51 -1.70 9.90
CA THR A 29 -7.95 -1.00 8.75
C THR A 29 -6.93 -1.89 8.05
N GLU A 30 -7.09 -2.08 6.76
CA GLU A 30 -6.19 -2.83 5.89
C GLU A 30 -5.49 -1.90 4.88
N ILE A 31 -4.31 -2.35 4.46
CA ILE A 31 -3.53 -1.77 3.37
C ILE A 31 -3.55 -2.80 2.24
N ALA A 32 -3.93 -2.37 1.04
CA ALA A 32 -3.76 -3.12 -0.19
C ALA A 32 -2.72 -2.43 -1.08
N ILE A 33 -1.76 -3.19 -1.58
CA ILE A 33 -0.70 -2.71 -2.47
C ILE A 33 -0.71 -3.57 -3.73
N ALA A 34 -0.78 -2.94 -4.89
CA ALA A 34 -0.83 -3.62 -6.17
C ALA A 34 0.04 -2.92 -7.21
N PHE A 35 0.76 -3.71 -8.00
CA PHE A 35 1.26 -3.26 -9.29
C PHE A 35 0.12 -3.36 -10.29
N VAL A 36 -0.14 -2.28 -11.03
CA VAL A 36 -1.24 -2.21 -11.99
C VAL A 36 -0.75 -1.68 -13.34
N ASP A 37 -1.39 -2.10 -14.43
CA ASP A 37 -1.15 -1.54 -15.76
C ASP A 37 -1.81 -0.16 -15.94
N MET A 38 -1.68 0.42 -17.13
CA MET A 38 -2.36 1.68 -17.50
C MET A 38 -3.89 1.64 -17.38
N GLY A 39 -4.48 0.45 -17.51
CA GLY A 39 -5.91 0.22 -17.30
C GLY A 39 -6.31 0.06 -15.83
N ARG A 40 -5.34 0.16 -14.90
CA ARG A 40 -5.49 -0.13 -13.46
C ARG A 40 -5.86 -1.59 -13.18
N THR A 41 -5.51 -2.49 -14.10
CA THR A 41 -5.65 -3.94 -13.91
C THR A 41 -4.45 -4.44 -13.12
N PRO A 42 -4.66 -5.17 -12.01
CA PRO A 42 -3.56 -5.76 -11.25
C PRO A 42 -2.72 -6.71 -12.11
N LEU A 43 -1.40 -6.52 -12.06
CA LEU A 43 -0.42 -7.39 -12.73
C LEU A 43 -0.18 -8.70 -11.95
N ALA A 44 -0.53 -8.71 -10.67
CA ALA A 44 -0.54 -9.87 -9.78
C ALA A 44 -1.59 -9.65 -8.67
N ASP A 45 -1.80 -10.67 -7.83
CA ASP A 45 -2.66 -10.53 -6.66
C ASP A 45 -2.15 -9.40 -5.73
N PRO A 46 -3.03 -8.46 -5.32
CA PRO A 46 -2.64 -7.40 -4.40
C PRO A 46 -2.14 -7.95 -3.06
N ALA A 47 -1.01 -7.44 -2.59
CA ALA A 47 -0.53 -7.72 -1.25
C ALA A 47 -1.41 -6.98 -0.23
N LYS A 48 -1.86 -7.69 0.81
CA LYS A 48 -2.71 -7.14 1.87
C LYS A 48 -2.04 -7.23 3.22
N PHE A 49 -2.13 -6.16 4.00
CA PHE A 49 -1.54 -6.06 5.33
C PHE A 49 -2.52 -5.38 6.29
N PRO A 50 -2.59 -5.79 7.56
CA PRO A 50 -3.27 -4.97 8.57
C PRO A 50 -2.51 -3.64 8.70
N ALA A 51 -3.19 -2.51 8.86
CA ALA A 51 -2.53 -1.20 8.98
C ALA A 51 -1.81 -1.03 10.33
N CYS A 52 -2.37 -1.58 11.40
CA CYS A 52 -1.71 -1.75 12.69
C CYS A 52 -2.19 -3.03 13.39
N THR A 53 -1.47 -3.47 14.42
CA THR A 53 -1.83 -4.66 15.21
C THR A 53 -1.46 -4.45 16.69
N GLY A 54 -2.24 -5.03 17.59
CA GLY A 54 -1.88 -5.14 19.01
C GLY A 54 -2.07 -3.86 19.82
N SER A 55 -1.43 -3.79 20.99
CA SER A 55 -1.67 -2.75 22.01
C SER A 55 -1.33 -1.32 21.60
N GLY A 56 -0.59 -1.13 20.51
CA GLY A 56 -0.29 0.19 19.91
C GLY A 56 -1.26 0.62 18.81
N CYS A 57 -2.30 -0.16 18.53
CA CYS A 57 -3.22 0.08 17.44
C CYS A 57 -4.43 0.90 17.91
N SER A 58 -4.35 2.21 17.64
CA SER A 58 -5.45 3.14 17.30
C SER A 58 -4.77 4.47 17.00
N ILE A 59 -4.33 4.68 15.76
CA ILE A 59 -3.75 5.97 15.36
C ILE A 59 -4.91 6.92 15.12
N LYS A 60 -4.95 8.05 15.82
CA LYS A 60 -6.06 9.00 15.71
C LYS A 60 -6.00 9.78 14.41
N ALA A 61 -7.17 10.18 13.91
CA ALA A 61 -7.26 11.11 12.79
C ALA A 61 -6.34 12.33 13.00
N GLY A 62 -5.57 12.68 11.97
CA GLY A 62 -4.59 13.77 11.99
C GLY A 62 -3.23 13.44 12.62
N GLU A 63 -3.07 12.28 13.28
CA GLU A 63 -1.77 11.82 13.77
C GLU A 63 -0.89 11.33 12.62
N GLN A 64 0.43 11.44 12.83
CA GLN A 64 1.40 10.94 11.87
C GLN A 64 1.41 9.42 11.89
N TYR A 65 1.13 8.81 10.76
CA TYR A 65 1.28 7.39 10.50
C TYR A 65 2.55 7.12 9.69
N THR A 66 3.21 6.01 10.00
CA THR A 66 4.27 5.44 9.17
C THR A 66 4.27 3.92 9.30
N LYS A 67 4.37 3.22 8.18
CA LYS A 67 4.50 1.77 8.14
C LYS A 67 5.32 1.34 6.95
N THR A 68 6.21 0.39 7.18
CA THR A 68 7.02 -0.25 6.16
C THR A 68 6.59 -1.70 6.02
N VAL A 69 6.42 -2.15 4.78
CA VAL A 69 6.08 -3.53 4.43
C VAL A 69 6.96 -4.01 3.28
N GLU A 70 7.22 -5.31 3.26
CA GLU A 70 7.87 -5.98 2.15
C GLU A 70 6.79 -6.60 1.24
N ILE A 71 6.86 -6.34 -0.06
CA ILE A 71 5.99 -6.94 -1.07
C ILE A 71 6.83 -7.68 -2.11
N GLN A 72 6.19 -8.59 -2.85
CA GLN A 72 6.79 -9.24 -4.00
C GLN A 72 6.35 -8.50 -5.27
N ALA A 73 7.29 -8.00 -6.06
CA ALA A 73 7.01 -7.49 -7.39
C ALA A 73 6.59 -8.63 -8.33
N PRO A 74 5.69 -8.37 -9.30
CA PRO A 74 5.30 -9.38 -10.29
C PRO A 74 6.49 -9.80 -11.15
N ASP A 75 6.41 -11.01 -11.72
CA ASP A 75 7.47 -11.54 -12.60
C ASP A 75 7.65 -10.74 -13.90
N SER A 76 6.69 -9.87 -14.23
CA SER A 76 6.78 -8.93 -15.34
C SER A 76 6.16 -7.59 -14.94
N ILE A 77 6.89 -6.51 -15.22
CA ILE A 77 6.43 -5.13 -15.06
C ILE A 77 6.50 -4.47 -16.43
N PRO A 78 5.36 -4.29 -17.13
CA PRO A 78 5.32 -3.59 -18.41
C PRO A 78 5.80 -2.14 -18.28
N ASN A 79 6.31 -1.58 -19.38
CA ASN A 79 6.53 -0.14 -19.48
C ASN A 79 5.21 0.59 -19.25
N LEU A 80 5.21 1.61 -18.37
CA LEU A 80 4.02 2.35 -17.92
C LEU A 80 3.11 1.52 -17.00
N SER A 81 3.67 1.11 -15.87
CA SER A 81 2.91 0.52 -14.78
C SER A 81 2.83 1.50 -13.60
N PHE A 82 1.93 1.22 -12.67
CA PHE A 82 1.79 2.01 -11.45
C PHE A 82 1.87 1.10 -10.23
N LEU A 83 2.48 1.60 -9.16
CA LEU A 83 2.26 1.07 -7.82
C LEU A 83 1.06 1.81 -7.22
N MET A 84 -0.02 1.08 -6.97
CA MET A 84 -1.21 1.58 -6.30
C MET A 84 -1.22 1.11 -4.85
N ILE A 85 -1.47 2.04 -3.93
CA ILE A 85 -1.64 1.77 -2.50
C ILE A 85 -3.03 2.28 -2.12
N ALA A 86 -3.83 1.43 -1.49
CA ALA A 86 -5.12 1.79 -0.92
C ALA A 86 -5.14 1.40 0.55
N MET A 87 -5.68 2.28 1.38
CA MET A 87 -5.97 2.00 2.79
C MET A 87 -7.46 2.13 3.00
N GLY A 88 -8.05 1.16 3.68
CA GLY A 88 -9.48 1.15 3.92
C GLY A 88 -9.87 0.30 5.11
N ASN A 89 -11.10 0.46 5.58
CA ASN A 89 -11.64 -0.35 6.66
C ASN A 89 -12.46 -1.54 6.11
N SER A 90 -12.86 -2.46 6.99
CA SER A 90 -13.69 -3.62 6.67
C SER A 90 -15.07 -3.29 6.07
N ASN A 91 -15.51 -2.03 6.11
CA ASN A 91 -16.76 -1.56 5.50
C ASN A 91 -16.55 -1.05 4.07
N THR A 92 -15.38 -1.28 3.48
CA THR A 92 -14.98 -0.85 2.11
C THR A 92 -14.77 0.66 1.94
N ASP A 93 -14.79 1.44 3.03
CA ASP A 93 -14.44 2.86 2.96
C ASP A 93 -12.94 2.99 2.72
N VAL A 94 -12.58 3.71 1.67
CA VAL A 94 -11.19 4.04 1.35
C VAL A 94 -10.82 5.31 2.12
N ILE A 95 -9.96 5.15 3.13
CA ILE A 95 -9.49 6.25 3.99
C ILE A 95 -8.27 6.98 3.41
N GLY A 96 -7.63 6.38 2.41
CA GLY A 96 -6.52 6.99 1.69
C GLY A 96 -6.04 6.15 0.51
N CYS A 97 -5.49 6.82 -0.49
CA CYS A 97 -4.86 6.16 -1.63
C CYS A 97 -3.64 6.94 -2.11
N ALA A 98 -2.70 6.22 -2.71
CA ALA A 98 -1.54 6.80 -3.37
C ALA A 98 -1.22 6.00 -4.65
N TYR A 99 -0.64 6.68 -5.62
CA TYR A 99 -0.19 6.10 -6.88
C TYR A 99 1.20 6.64 -7.21
N ALA A 100 2.06 5.77 -7.72
CA ALA A 100 3.37 6.13 -8.25
C ALA A 100 3.57 5.43 -9.59
N GLU A 101 4.07 6.15 -10.59
CA GLU A 101 4.57 5.53 -11.82
C GLU A 101 5.82 4.71 -11.51
N VAL A 102 5.89 3.50 -12.07
CA VAL A 102 7.00 2.56 -11.88
C VAL A 102 7.47 1.97 -13.21
#